data_AF-A0A3D4FEH9-F1
#
_entry.id   AF-A0A3D4FEH9-F1
#
_cell.length_a   1.000
_cell.length_b   1.000
_cell.length_c   1.000
_cell.angle_alpha   90.00
_cell.angle_beta   90.00
_cell.angle_gamma   90.00
#
_symmetry.space_group_name_H-M   'P 1'
#
loop_
_entity.id
_entity.type
_entity.pdbx_description
1 polymer ?
#
loop_
_entity_poly.entity_id
_entity_poly.type
_entity_poly.pdbx_seq_one_letter_code
_entity_poly.pdbx_strand_id
1 'polypeptide(L)'
;SSIFEEDVHVVFVNDVSNGETRLYVNGLYAGYIEANFMLSGETALMAARLNLGTDPMAPGSLMYSWKLHPSVLSESEIAALASPETTTMSLFKLDFGANQNDRDGVELTDWDVIGNWTFDDFDDGNAVWELSDFGAGTDTDVTLTIVDNDDLNAETGASPAAGMIGNNPTQENIDVIYDGIEIPYVVKDDYLYRNPDTAGTEMLFQVANLDPGTYNVTLFEGRTTDQSQVARLWVGDASRSNEPAQPNTGSFSGVGPDGPDPEGFPQTLVLDISAGDYLWYAHMEDNSGGISGMIIRAVSSSGGESGNISSVALADGNVVIEYTGTLKSSDSVTGPYDDVPAATSPFTVPVTQAAEFFIAD
;
A
#
# COMPACT_ATOMS: atom_id res chain seq x y z
N SER A 1 30.66 3.88 -0.40
CA SER A 1 29.95 2.72 -0.97
C SER A 1 30.52 1.45 -0.36
N SER A 2 29.67 0.46 -0.09
CA SER A 2 30.14 -0.88 0.29
C SER A 2 30.95 -1.49 -0.87
N ILE A 3 31.80 -2.47 -0.59
CA ILE A 3 32.49 -3.23 -1.66
C ILE A 3 31.51 -4.06 -2.52
N PHE A 4 30.26 -4.16 -2.07
CA PHE A 4 29.18 -4.89 -2.71
C PHE A 4 28.35 -3.99 -3.65
N GLU A 5 28.58 -2.67 -3.64
CA GLU A 5 27.81 -1.67 -4.40
C GLU A 5 26.29 -1.67 -4.11
N GLU A 6 25.89 -2.32 -3.01
CA GLU A 6 24.52 -2.43 -2.52
C GLU A 6 24.46 -2.21 -1.00
N ASP A 7 23.25 -2.00 -0.49
CA ASP A 7 22.98 -2.00 0.95
C ASP A 7 23.15 -3.42 1.50
N VAL A 8 23.77 -3.52 2.68
CA VAL A 8 24.10 -4.81 3.29
C VAL A 8 23.62 -4.87 4.74
N HIS A 9 23.00 -5.98 5.11
CA HIS A 9 22.70 -6.32 6.49
C HIS A 9 23.78 -7.26 7.03
N VAL A 10 24.46 -6.87 8.12
CA VAL A 10 25.59 -7.61 8.69
C VAL A 10 25.31 -7.97 10.13
N VAL A 11 25.47 -9.25 10.48
CA VAL A 11 25.29 -9.75 11.86
C VAL A 11 26.57 -10.43 12.34
N PHE A 12 27.04 -10.03 13.52
CA PHE A 12 28.07 -10.73 14.28
C PHE A 12 27.44 -11.48 15.44
N VAL A 13 27.67 -12.79 15.52
CA VAL A 13 27.20 -13.63 16.63
C VAL A 13 28.41 -14.00 17.49
N ASN A 14 28.57 -13.34 18.63
CA ASN A 14 29.62 -13.61 19.60
C ASN A 14 29.17 -14.74 20.55
N ASP A 15 29.43 -15.99 20.16
CA ASP A 15 29.01 -17.18 20.89
C ASP A 15 30.07 -17.58 21.92
N VAL A 16 29.95 -17.03 23.12
CA VAL A 16 30.88 -17.29 24.23
C VAL A 16 30.83 -18.73 24.74
N SER A 17 29.76 -19.48 24.45
CA SER A 17 29.64 -20.89 24.85
C SER A 17 30.50 -21.77 23.96
N ASN A 18 30.56 -21.46 22.67
CA ASN A 18 31.33 -22.20 21.68
C ASN A 18 32.74 -21.62 21.45
N GLY A 19 33.07 -20.47 22.03
CA GLY A 19 34.40 -19.87 21.89
C GLY A 19 34.63 -19.19 20.54
N GLU A 20 33.57 -18.85 19.83
CA GLU A 20 33.63 -18.39 18.43
C GLU A 20 32.82 -17.13 18.16
N THR A 21 33.21 -16.41 17.11
CA THR A 21 32.42 -15.32 16.52
C THR A 21 32.05 -15.69 15.09
N ARG A 22 30.76 -15.72 14.79
CA ARG A 22 30.23 -16.00 13.44
C ARG A 22 29.81 -14.71 12.75
N LEU A 23 29.98 -14.66 11.43
CA LEU A 23 29.59 -13.55 10.56
C LEU A 23 28.49 -13.99 9.59
N TYR A 24 27.46 -13.17 9.47
CA TYR A 24 26.41 -13.31 8.46
C TYR A 24 26.29 -12.02 7.65
N VAL A 25 26.08 -12.16 6.34
CA VAL A 25 25.86 -11.06 5.40
C VAL A 25 24.58 -11.35 4.63
N ASN A 26 23.65 -10.40 4.62
CA ASN A 26 22.33 -10.52 4.02
C ASN A 26 21.62 -11.83 4.44
N GLY A 27 21.74 -12.17 5.73
CA GLY A 27 21.10 -13.33 6.35
C GLY A 27 21.82 -14.65 6.11
N LEU A 28 22.84 -14.66 5.26
CA LEU A 28 23.61 -15.84 4.89
C LEU A 28 24.88 -15.97 5.72
N TYR A 29 25.20 -17.19 6.15
CA TYR A 29 26.42 -17.48 6.87
C TYR A 29 27.66 -17.26 5.99
N ALA A 30 28.56 -16.38 6.42
CA ALA A 30 29.77 -16.03 5.70
C ALA A 30 31.03 -16.72 6.25
N GLY A 31 31.04 -17.08 7.54
CA GLY A 31 32.17 -17.74 8.19
C GLY A 31 32.27 -17.45 9.69
N TYR A 32 33.37 -17.90 10.30
CA TYR A 32 33.63 -17.73 11.73
C TYR A 32 35.13 -17.56 12.05
N ILE A 33 35.40 -17.06 13.25
CA ILE A 33 36.72 -17.10 13.89
C ILE A 33 36.61 -17.78 15.25
N GLU A 34 37.66 -18.49 15.67
CA GLU A 34 37.79 -19.10 17.00
C GLU A 34 38.23 -18.06 18.05
N ALA A 35 37.45 -17.00 18.19
CA ALA A 35 37.66 -15.98 19.19
C ALA A 35 36.35 -15.29 19.58
N ASN A 36 36.28 -14.80 20.81
CA ASN A 36 35.24 -13.89 21.29
C ASN A 36 35.84 -12.51 21.58
N PHE A 37 35.00 -11.48 21.51
CA PHE A 37 35.36 -10.12 21.92
C PHE A 37 34.51 -9.70 23.12
N MET A 38 35.07 -8.84 24.00
CA MET A 38 34.30 -8.30 25.13
C MET A 38 33.37 -7.21 24.63
N LEU A 39 32.09 -7.34 24.96
CA LEU A 39 31.03 -6.36 24.68
C LEU A 39 30.70 -5.48 25.91
N SER A 40 31.70 -5.15 26.72
CA SER A 40 31.53 -4.32 27.92
C SER A 40 32.20 -2.96 27.75
N GLY A 41 31.54 -1.89 28.20
CA GLY A 41 32.10 -0.54 28.26
C GLY A 41 31.63 0.36 27.12
N GLU A 42 32.27 1.53 27.01
CA GLU A 42 32.00 2.49 25.95
C GLU A 42 32.40 1.91 24.59
N THR A 43 31.52 2.02 23.61
CA THR A 43 31.75 1.60 22.24
C THR A 43 31.51 2.76 21.29
N ALA A 44 31.98 2.61 20.06
CA ALA A 44 31.78 3.57 18.99
C ALA A 44 31.31 2.83 17.74
N LEU A 45 30.37 3.44 17.03
CA LEU A 45 29.80 2.91 15.80
C LEU A 45 30.66 3.31 14.61
N MET A 46 30.54 2.56 13.50
CA MET A 46 31.24 2.85 12.23
C MET A 46 32.76 2.97 12.35
N ALA A 47 33.35 2.20 13.27
CA ALA A 47 34.79 2.22 13.55
C ALA A 47 35.34 3.61 13.92
N ALA A 48 34.48 4.55 14.36
CA ALA A 48 34.93 5.75 15.03
C ALA A 48 35.78 5.33 16.25
N ARG A 49 36.98 5.88 16.38
CA ARG A 49 37.83 5.58 17.53
C ARG A 49 37.55 6.61 18.61
N LEU A 50 37.15 6.17 19.80
CA LEU A 50 36.84 7.05 20.94
C LEU A 50 37.93 8.12 21.21
N ASN A 51 39.18 7.83 20.86
CA ASN A 51 40.35 8.70 21.13
C ASN A 51 41.00 9.29 19.86
N LEU A 52 40.42 9.08 18.68
CA LEU A 52 40.96 9.55 17.40
C LEU A 52 39.78 9.98 16.52
N GLY A 53 39.63 11.28 16.28
CA GLY A 53 38.58 11.87 15.44
C GLY A 53 38.74 11.60 13.94
N THR A 54 39.23 10.41 13.59
CA THR A 54 39.35 9.93 12.21
C THR A 54 38.24 8.93 11.93
N ASP A 55 37.37 9.25 10.98
CA ASP A 55 36.42 8.30 10.40
C ASP A 55 37.17 7.40 9.41
N PRO A 56 37.28 6.08 9.67
CA PRO A 56 37.93 5.16 8.76
C PRO A 56 37.04 4.74 7.58
N MET A 57 35.78 5.17 7.55
CA MET A 57 34.85 4.84 6.48
C MET A 57 35.11 5.72 5.25
N ALA A 58 34.81 5.19 4.06
CA ALA A 58 34.89 5.97 2.83
C ALA A 58 33.83 7.09 2.84
N PRO A 59 34.11 8.26 2.24
CA PRO A 59 33.11 9.32 2.09
C PRO A 59 31.78 8.80 1.52
N GLY A 60 30.67 9.22 2.12
CA GLY A 60 29.32 8.78 1.73
C GLY A 60 28.92 7.39 2.24
N SER A 61 29.63 6.82 3.22
CA SER A 61 29.15 5.61 3.91
C SER A 61 28.01 5.97 4.86
N LEU A 62 26.91 5.24 4.77
CA LEU A 62 25.73 5.41 5.61
C LEU A 62 25.48 4.12 6.40
N MET A 63 25.12 4.25 7.68
CA MET A 63 24.57 3.15 8.49
C MET A 63 23.12 3.52 8.78
N TYR A 64 22.19 2.78 8.18
CA TYR A 64 20.75 3.02 8.35
C TYR A 64 20.31 2.73 9.79
N SER A 65 20.74 1.60 10.34
CA SER A 65 20.36 1.15 11.68
C SER A 65 21.39 0.20 12.28
N TRP A 66 21.32 -0.01 13.58
CA TRP A 66 22.04 -1.05 14.28
C TRP A 66 21.22 -1.54 15.48
N LYS A 67 21.42 -2.80 15.87
CA LYS A 67 20.73 -3.40 17.02
C LYS A 67 21.67 -4.35 17.76
N LEU A 68 21.58 -4.35 19.09
CA LEU A 68 22.26 -5.31 19.95
C LEU A 68 21.25 -6.33 20.49
N HIS A 69 21.58 -7.61 20.37
CA HIS A 69 20.78 -8.69 20.92
C HIS A 69 21.46 -9.27 22.18
N PRO A 70 20.72 -9.47 23.29
CA PRO A 70 21.30 -9.97 24.54
C PRO A 70 21.59 -11.47 24.52
N SER A 71 21.28 -12.18 23.43
CA SER A 71 21.46 -13.62 23.27
C SER A 71 21.93 -13.99 21.87
N VAL A 72 22.51 -15.18 21.74
CA VAL A 72 22.83 -15.81 20.46
C VAL A 72 21.54 -16.03 19.68
N LEU A 73 21.43 -15.42 18.50
CA LEU A 73 20.34 -15.65 17.56
C LEU A 73 20.54 -16.95 16.79
N SER A 74 19.44 -17.61 16.46
CA SER A 74 19.40 -18.73 15.52
C SER A 74 19.62 -18.25 14.07
N GLU A 75 20.02 -19.16 13.19
CA GLU A 75 20.20 -18.85 11.76
C GLU A 75 18.90 -18.35 11.11
N SER A 76 17.73 -18.89 11.51
CA SER A 76 16.43 -18.44 11.01
C SER A 76 16.08 -17.03 11.48
N GLU A 77 16.39 -16.67 12.72
CA GLU A 77 16.19 -15.30 13.21
C GLU A 77 17.10 -14.32 12.46
N ILE A 78 18.34 -14.71 12.19
CA ILE A 78 19.31 -13.90 11.44
C ILE A 78 18.87 -13.70 9.98
N ALA A 79 18.36 -14.76 9.33
CA ALA A 79 17.81 -14.68 7.99
C ALA A 79 16.58 -13.76 7.91
N ALA A 80 15.70 -13.81 8.92
CA ALA A 80 14.54 -12.93 9.00
C ALA A 80 14.94 -11.46 9.15
N LEU A 81 15.96 -11.15 9.97
CA LEU A 81 16.46 -9.78 10.14
C LEU A 81 17.07 -9.17 8.85
N ALA A 82 17.55 -10.02 7.95
CA ALA A 82 18.14 -9.59 6.68
C ALA A 82 17.16 -9.63 5.51
N SER A 83 15.96 -10.18 5.74
CA SER A 83 14.91 -10.13 4.74
C SER A 83 14.52 -8.67 4.57
N PRO A 84 14.36 -8.15 3.33
CA PRO A 84 13.83 -6.81 3.16
C PRO A 84 12.52 -6.74 3.96
N GLU A 85 12.33 -5.69 4.75
CA GLU A 85 11.00 -5.40 5.29
C GLU A 85 10.07 -5.36 4.08
N THR A 86 9.30 -6.43 3.92
CA THR A 86 8.20 -6.42 2.98
C THR A 86 7.18 -5.61 3.74
N THR A 87 7.11 -4.32 3.47
CA THR A 87 5.96 -3.53 3.88
C THR A 87 4.77 -4.21 3.24
N THR A 88 4.08 -5.05 4.02
CA THR A 88 2.85 -5.73 3.63
C THR A 88 1.80 -4.65 3.49
N MET A 89 1.52 -4.29 2.25
CA MET A 89 0.62 -3.21 1.90
C MET A 89 -0.64 -3.84 1.34
N SER A 90 -1.81 -3.40 1.82
CA SER A 90 -3.10 -3.91 1.35
C SER A 90 -3.22 -3.79 -0.16
N LEU A 91 -3.68 -4.85 -0.81
CA LEU A 91 -3.85 -4.91 -2.25
C LEU A 91 -5.15 -5.65 -2.59
N PHE A 92 -6.10 -4.92 -3.12
CA PHE A 92 -7.37 -5.46 -3.62
C PHE A 92 -7.33 -5.45 -5.14
N LYS A 93 -7.68 -6.58 -5.75
CA LYS A 93 -7.68 -6.78 -7.19
C LYS A 93 -9.09 -7.22 -7.59
N LEU A 94 -9.81 -6.35 -8.28
CA LEU A 94 -11.20 -6.58 -8.66
C LEU A 94 -11.27 -6.85 -10.16
N ASP A 95 -11.85 -7.98 -10.50
CA ASP A 95 -12.11 -8.40 -11.86
C ASP A 95 -13.61 -8.26 -12.18
N PHE A 96 -13.92 -7.33 -13.08
CA PHE A 96 -15.27 -7.10 -13.59
C PHE A 96 -15.47 -7.75 -14.99
N GLY A 97 -14.52 -8.56 -15.46
CA GLY A 97 -14.51 -9.26 -16.74
C GLY A 97 -14.88 -10.75 -16.68
N ALA A 98 -15.65 -11.17 -15.67
CA ALA A 98 -15.86 -12.59 -15.35
C ALA A 98 -16.37 -13.47 -16.52
N ASN A 99 -17.08 -12.93 -17.53
CA ASN A 99 -17.56 -13.77 -18.63
C ASN A 99 -16.42 -14.31 -19.49
N GLN A 100 -15.30 -13.57 -19.57
CA GLN A 100 -14.12 -14.02 -20.29
C GLN A 100 -13.43 -15.17 -19.56
N ASN A 101 -13.37 -15.11 -18.23
CA ASN A 101 -12.92 -16.23 -17.39
C ASN A 101 -13.74 -17.49 -17.67
N ASP A 102 -15.08 -17.37 -17.65
CA ASP A 102 -16.00 -18.47 -17.89
C ASP A 102 -15.87 -19.05 -19.32
N ARG A 103 -15.74 -18.18 -20.32
CA ARG A 103 -15.59 -18.56 -21.73
C ARG A 103 -14.33 -19.39 -21.94
N ASP A 104 -13.24 -18.96 -21.32
CA ASP A 104 -11.91 -19.54 -21.53
C ASP A 104 -11.58 -20.63 -20.49
N GLY A 105 -12.43 -20.81 -19.48
CA GLY A 105 -12.27 -21.80 -18.41
C GLY A 105 -11.11 -21.48 -17.46
N VAL A 106 -10.88 -20.19 -17.21
CA VAL A 106 -9.83 -19.70 -16.31
C VAL A 106 -10.43 -19.46 -14.92
N GLU A 107 -9.82 -20.04 -13.90
CA GLU A 107 -10.14 -19.77 -12.50
C GLU A 107 -9.09 -18.82 -11.93
N LEU A 108 -9.50 -17.62 -11.54
CA LEU A 108 -8.63 -16.64 -10.90
C LEU A 108 -8.74 -16.81 -9.38
N THR A 109 -7.68 -17.31 -8.75
CA THR A 109 -7.63 -17.47 -7.28
C THR A 109 -6.96 -16.29 -6.57
N ASP A 110 -6.46 -15.34 -7.34
CA ASP A 110 -5.70 -14.16 -6.87
C ASP A 110 -6.43 -12.85 -7.27
N TRP A 111 -7.75 -12.92 -7.47
CA TRP A 111 -8.62 -11.80 -7.83
C TRP A 111 -10.01 -12.02 -7.22
N ASP A 112 -10.65 -10.94 -6.77
CA ASP A 112 -12.07 -10.96 -6.46
C ASP A 112 -12.86 -10.79 -7.77
N VAL A 113 -13.53 -11.86 -8.21
CA VAL A 113 -14.23 -11.92 -9.49
C VAL A 113 -15.71 -11.53 -9.30
N ILE A 114 -16.12 -10.45 -9.97
CA ILE A 114 -17.47 -9.89 -9.91
C ILE A 114 -18.07 -9.91 -11.32
N GLY A 115 -18.88 -10.93 -11.59
CA GLY A 115 -19.51 -11.14 -12.89
C GLY A 115 -20.88 -10.50 -13.04
N ASN A 116 -21.74 -11.12 -13.85
CA ASN A 116 -23.11 -10.66 -14.08
C ASN A 116 -23.98 -10.86 -12.82
N TRP A 117 -24.79 -9.87 -12.49
CA TRP A 117 -25.72 -9.96 -11.36
C TRP A 117 -26.91 -9.00 -11.52
N THR A 118 -27.98 -9.27 -10.80
CA THR A 118 -29.13 -8.39 -10.62
C THR A 118 -29.36 -8.12 -9.15
N PHE A 119 -30.03 -7.02 -8.81
CA PHE A 119 -30.36 -6.73 -7.41
C PHE A 119 -31.26 -7.82 -6.78
N ASP A 120 -32.02 -8.55 -7.60
CA ASP A 120 -32.86 -9.67 -7.15
C ASP A 120 -32.03 -10.90 -6.70
N ASP A 121 -30.73 -10.95 -7.01
CA ASP A 121 -29.83 -12.03 -6.58
C ASP A 121 -29.39 -11.86 -5.11
N PHE A 122 -29.68 -10.71 -4.48
CA PHE A 122 -29.31 -10.37 -3.12
C PHE A 122 -30.54 -10.29 -2.21
N ASP A 123 -30.51 -11.00 -1.07
CA ASP A 123 -31.67 -11.18 -0.18
C ASP A 123 -32.25 -9.85 0.37
N ASP A 124 -31.42 -8.83 0.51
CA ASP A 124 -31.79 -7.49 0.97
C ASP A 124 -31.77 -6.44 -0.16
N GLY A 125 -31.52 -6.86 -1.41
CA GLY A 125 -31.36 -6.00 -2.57
C GLY A 125 -30.05 -5.22 -2.60
N ASN A 126 -29.13 -5.44 -1.65
CA ASN A 126 -27.85 -4.76 -1.60
C ASN A 126 -26.78 -5.64 -2.23
N ALA A 127 -26.24 -5.21 -3.36
CA ALA A 127 -25.15 -5.91 -4.02
C ALA A 127 -23.84 -5.63 -3.27
N VAL A 128 -23.44 -6.55 -2.37
CA VAL A 128 -22.28 -6.42 -1.47
C VAL A 128 -21.35 -7.62 -1.61
N TRP A 129 -20.05 -7.35 -1.68
CA TRP A 129 -18.98 -8.35 -1.70
C TRP A 129 -17.94 -8.03 -0.62
N GLU A 130 -17.48 -9.07 0.07
CA GLU A 130 -16.26 -9.01 0.89
C GLU A 130 -15.05 -9.09 -0.05
N LEU A 131 -14.12 -8.15 0.07
CA LEU A 131 -12.91 -8.10 -0.74
C LEU A 131 -11.75 -8.78 -0.01
N SER A 132 -10.93 -9.48 -0.79
CA SER A 132 -9.74 -10.18 -0.32
C SER A 132 -8.52 -9.27 -0.43
N ASP A 133 -7.74 -9.18 0.66
CA ASP A 133 -6.42 -8.55 0.60
C ASP A 133 -5.36 -9.54 0.09
N PHE A 134 -4.89 -9.30 -1.13
CA PHE A 134 -3.85 -10.09 -1.81
C PHE A 134 -2.43 -9.58 -1.54
N GLY A 135 -2.27 -8.47 -0.82
CA GLY A 135 -0.99 -7.82 -0.50
C GLY A 135 -0.42 -8.19 0.87
N ALA A 136 -1.14 -9.08 1.58
CA ALA A 136 -0.86 -9.50 2.95
C ALA A 136 -0.88 -8.35 3.97
N GLY A 137 -1.60 -7.26 3.67
CA GLY A 137 -1.89 -6.18 4.62
C GLY A 137 -2.79 -6.63 5.77
N THR A 138 -3.25 -5.67 6.56
CA THR A 138 -4.04 -5.93 7.78
C THR A 138 -5.55 -5.86 7.57
N ASP A 139 -5.98 -5.33 6.42
CA ASP A 139 -7.37 -5.20 6.06
C ASP A 139 -8.03 -6.56 5.87
N THR A 140 -9.12 -6.83 6.60
CA THR A 140 -9.81 -8.14 6.57
C THR A 140 -11.33 -8.06 6.48
N ASP A 141 -11.89 -6.85 6.52
CA ASP A 141 -13.32 -6.55 6.53
C ASP A 141 -13.70 -5.47 5.50
N VAL A 142 -12.89 -5.35 4.45
CA VAL A 142 -13.13 -4.43 3.33
C VAL A 142 -14.27 -4.98 2.49
N THR A 143 -15.27 -4.13 2.24
CA THR A 143 -16.44 -4.49 1.44
C THR A 143 -16.59 -3.57 0.24
N LEU A 144 -16.98 -4.12 -0.91
CA LEU A 144 -17.52 -3.37 -2.03
C LEU A 144 -19.03 -3.47 -2.02
N THR A 145 -19.71 -2.32 -2.05
CA THR A 145 -21.15 -2.23 -2.31
C THR A 145 -21.37 -1.52 -3.65
N ILE A 146 -22.21 -2.08 -4.52
CA ILE A 146 -22.60 -1.46 -5.78
C ILE A 146 -24.09 -1.13 -5.77
N VAL A 147 -24.46 0.11 -6.09
CA VAL A 147 -25.84 0.60 -6.14
C VAL A 147 -26.11 1.43 -7.39
N ASP A 148 -27.37 1.51 -7.80
CA ASP A 148 -27.81 2.43 -8.85
C ASP A 148 -27.81 3.88 -8.33
N ASN A 149 -27.57 4.86 -9.20
CA ASN A 149 -27.67 6.27 -8.84
C ASN A 149 -29.10 6.79 -8.99
N ASP A 150 -29.98 6.44 -8.05
CA ASP A 150 -31.40 6.79 -8.06
C ASP A 150 -31.65 8.31 -8.15
N ASP A 151 -30.80 9.13 -7.52
CA ASP A 151 -30.90 10.59 -7.57
C ASP A 151 -30.69 11.10 -9.00
N LEU A 152 -29.66 10.58 -9.69
CA LEU A 152 -29.39 10.93 -11.08
C LEU A 152 -30.48 10.40 -12.03
N ASN A 153 -31.00 9.20 -11.77
CA ASN A 153 -32.13 8.65 -12.53
C ASN A 153 -33.37 9.54 -12.39
N ALA A 154 -33.65 10.04 -11.19
CA ALA A 154 -34.76 10.96 -10.96
C ALA A 154 -34.56 12.31 -11.67
N GLU A 155 -33.32 12.81 -11.75
CA GLU A 155 -32.99 14.04 -12.47
C GLU A 155 -33.12 13.88 -14.00
N THR A 156 -32.61 12.78 -14.54
CA THR A 156 -32.53 12.52 -15.99
C THR A 156 -33.78 11.86 -16.57
N GLY A 157 -34.60 11.23 -15.71
CA GLY A 157 -35.74 10.42 -16.10
C GLY A 157 -35.36 9.01 -16.61
N ALA A 158 -34.13 8.56 -16.32
CA ALA A 158 -33.68 7.23 -16.67
C ALA A 158 -34.43 6.14 -15.89
N SER A 159 -34.49 4.94 -16.48
CA SER A 159 -35.05 3.78 -15.78
C SER A 159 -34.07 3.24 -14.74
N PRO A 160 -34.54 2.72 -13.60
CA PRO A 160 -33.67 2.06 -12.62
C PRO A 160 -32.87 0.91 -13.25
N ALA A 161 -31.68 0.69 -12.72
CA ALA A 161 -30.84 -0.44 -13.08
C ALA A 161 -31.44 -1.73 -12.50
N ALA A 162 -31.41 -2.79 -13.29
CA ALA A 162 -31.69 -4.14 -12.81
C ALA A 162 -30.48 -4.75 -12.07
N GLY A 163 -29.28 -4.20 -12.30
CA GLY A 163 -28.00 -4.66 -11.81
C GLY A 163 -26.91 -4.38 -12.84
N MET A 164 -25.93 -5.27 -12.95
CA MET A 164 -24.87 -5.13 -13.93
C MET A 164 -24.67 -6.41 -14.74
N ILE A 165 -24.33 -6.23 -16.01
CA ILE A 165 -24.10 -7.31 -16.96
C ILE A 165 -22.80 -7.03 -17.69
N GLY A 166 -22.04 -8.08 -17.96
CA GLY A 166 -20.84 -8.01 -18.77
C GLY A 166 -21.10 -8.50 -20.18
N ASN A 167 -20.32 -7.98 -21.11
CA ASN A 167 -20.43 -8.34 -22.52
C ASN A 167 -19.15 -7.95 -23.26
N ASN A 168 -18.99 -8.57 -24.43
CA ASN A 168 -18.12 -8.14 -25.51
C ASN A 168 -16.62 -8.24 -25.21
N PRO A 169 -16.14 -9.46 -24.89
CA PRO A 169 -14.72 -9.70 -24.73
C PRO A 169 -13.96 -9.32 -25.98
N THR A 170 -12.90 -8.55 -25.81
CA THR A 170 -11.91 -8.33 -26.83
C THR A 170 -10.99 -9.55 -26.96
N GLN A 171 -10.12 -9.53 -27.96
CA GLN A 171 -9.23 -10.66 -28.25
C GLN A 171 -7.80 -10.16 -28.30
N GLU A 172 -7.51 -9.21 -27.43
CA GLU A 172 -6.22 -8.56 -27.38
C GLU A 172 -5.24 -9.59 -26.81
N ASN A 173 -5.70 -10.44 -25.86
CA ASN A 173 -5.05 -11.65 -25.37
C ASN A 173 -3.60 -11.37 -24.92
N ILE A 174 -3.41 -10.21 -24.30
CA ILE A 174 -2.12 -9.72 -23.81
C ILE A 174 -2.25 -9.47 -22.31
N ASP A 175 -1.43 -10.17 -21.55
CA ASP A 175 -1.19 -9.86 -20.14
C ASP A 175 -0.37 -8.58 -20.05
N VAL A 176 -0.69 -7.73 -19.09
CA VAL A 176 -0.06 -6.42 -18.91
C VAL A 176 0.34 -6.20 -17.46
N ILE A 177 1.10 -5.14 -17.19
CA ILE A 177 1.45 -4.74 -15.83
C ILE A 177 0.94 -3.33 -15.60
N TYR A 178 -0.01 -3.17 -14.68
CA TYR A 178 -0.52 -1.87 -14.25
C TYR A 178 -0.16 -1.64 -12.79
N ASP A 179 0.42 -0.48 -12.49
CA ASP A 179 0.85 -0.11 -11.14
C ASP A 179 1.74 -1.17 -10.44
N GLY A 180 2.52 -1.91 -11.24
CA GLY A 180 3.40 -3.00 -10.76
C GLY A 180 2.69 -4.34 -10.53
N ILE A 181 1.39 -4.44 -10.82
CA ILE A 181 0.58 -5.65 -10.68
C ILE A 181 0.33 -6.28 -12.06
N GLU A 182 0.51 -7.60 -12.16
CA GLU A 182 0.18 -8.36 -13.37
C GLU A 182 -1.34 -8.44 -13.54
N ILE A 183 -1.82 -8.04 -14.72
CA ILE A 183 -3.22 -8.05 -15.10
C ILE A 183 -3.39 -9.08 -16.22
N PRO A 184 -4.00 -10.23 -15.93
CA PRO A 184 -4.26 -11.25 -16.94
C PRO A 184 -5.19 -10.69 -18.03
N TYR A 185 -4.99 -11.12 -19.28
CA TYR A 185 -5.85 -10.69 -20.39
C TYR A 185 -7.33 -11.01 -20.13
N VAL A 186 -7.63 -12.10 -19.41
CA VAL A 186 -9.03 -12.48 -19.10
C VAL A 186 -9.73 -11.48 -18.18
N VAL A 187 -8.99 -10.75 -17.34
CA VAL A 187 -9.51 -9.64 -16.54
C VAL A 187 -9.64 -8.38 -17.41
N LYS A 188 -8.62 -8.13 -18.24
CA LYS A 188 -8.53 -6.91 -19.03
C LYS A 188 -9.53 -6.85 -20.18
N ASP A 189 -9.77 -7.95 -20.87
CA ASP A 189 -10.40 -7.95 -22.19
C ASP A 189 -11.93 -7.95 -22.15
N ASP A 190 -12.57 -8.12 -20.99
CA ASP A 190 -14.03 -8.03 -20.82
C ASP A 190 -14.38 -6.97 -19.80
N TYR A 191 -15.65 -6.55 -19.76
CA TYR A 191 -16.09 -5.46 -18.90
C TYR A 191 -17.50 -5.67 -18.40
N LEU A 192 -17.79 -5.03 -17.27
CA LEU A 192 -19.10 -4.95 -16.64
C LEU A 192 -19.68 -3.55 -16.84
N TYR A 193 -20.98 -3.48 -17.10
CA TYR A 193 -21.71 -2.23 -17.29
C TYR A 193 -23.13 -2.32 -16.70
N ARG A 194 -23.75 -1.16 -16.49
CA ARG A 194 -25.12 -1.04 -15.95
C ARG A 194 -26.13 -1.70 -16.87
N ASN A 195 -27.15 -2.36 -16.31
CA ASN A 195 -28.27 -2.89 -17.09
C ASN A 195 -29.57 -2.11 -16.81
N PRO A 196 -30.11 -1.32 -17.75
CA PRO A 196 -29.63 -1.09 -19.12
C PRO A 196 -28.45 -0.12 -19.18
N ASP A 197 -27.58 -0.33 -20.16
CA ASP A 197 -26.53 0.61 -20.53
C ASP A 197 -27.21 1.83 -21.15
N THR A 198 -27.12 2.98 -20.48
CA THR A 198 -27.81 4.18 -20.92
C THR A 198 -26.91 5.37 -20.68
N ALA A 199 -26.53 6.06 -21.75
CA ALA A 199 -25.68 7.23 -21.68
C ALA A 199 -26.23 8.29 -20.71
N GLY A 200 -25.38 8.75 -19.80
CA GLY A 200 -25.74 9.73 -18.76
C GLY A 200 -26.39 9.12 -17.51
N THR A 201 -26.34 7.80 -17.35
CA THR A 201 -26.63 7.11 -16.09
C THR A 201 -25.34 6.69 -15.39
N GLU A 202 -25.44 6.27 -14.14
CA GLU A 202 -24.27 5.88 -13.34
C GLU A 202 -24.57 4.67 -12.45
N MET A 203 -23.52 3.90 -12.18
CA MET A 203 -23.46 2.95 -11.08
C MET A 203 -22.47 3.47 -10.04
N LEU A 204 -22.85 3.42 -8.76
CA LEU A 204 -22.02 3.86 -7.63
C LEU A 204 -21.44 2.64 -6.94
N PHE A 205 -20.13 2.67 -6.74
CA PHE A 205 -19.34 1.66 -6.07
C PHE A 205 -18.80 2.33 -4.81
N GLN A 206 -19.04 1.69 -3.68
CA GLN A 206 -18.60 2.13 -2.38
C GLN A 206 -17.68 1.06 -1.80
N VAL A 207 -16.40 1.38 -1.64
CA VAL A 207 -15.47 0.55 -0.90
C VAL A 207 -15.35 1.09 0.53
N ALA A 208 -15.67 0.24 1.50
CA ALA A 208 -15.72 0.57 2.92
C ALA A 208 -14.62 -0.15 3.69
N ASN A 209 -14.32 0.37 4.89
CA ASN A 209 -13.40 -0.24 5.87
C ASN A 209 -11.95 -0.43 5.39
N LEU A 210 -11.51 0.34 4.39
CA LEU A 210 -10.08 0.44 4.11
C LEU A 210 -9.37 1.07 5.32
N ASP A 211 -8.26 0.47 5.75
CA ASP A 211 -7.39 1.03 6.76
C ASP A 211 -6.91 2.43 6.32
N PRO A 212 -6.73 3.39 7.26
CA PRO A 212 -6.28 4.72 6.90
C PRO A 212 -4.92 4.70 6.21
N GLY A 213 -4.80 5.43 5.10
CA GLY A 213 -3.57 5.44 4.33
C GLY A 213 -3.69 6.13 2.99
N THR A 214 -2.58 6.14 2.26
CA THR A 214 -2.54 6.60 0.87
C THR A 214 -2.66 5.38 -0.05
N TYR A 215 -3.51 5.48 -1.06
CA TYR A 215 -3.79 4.40 -1.99
C TYR A 215 -3.61 4.86 -3.43
N ASN A 216 -2.99 4.02 -4.23
CA ASN A 216 -3.12 4.05 -5.68
C ASN A 216 -4.39 3.29 -6.06
N VAL A 217 -5.31 3.95 -6.75
CA VAL A 217 -6.50 3.32 -7.32
C VAL A 217 -6.37 3.36 -8.84
N THR A 218 -6.18 2.19 -9.45
CA THR A 218 -6.03 2.03 -10.89
C THR A 218 -7.29 1.47 -11.51
N LEU A 219 -7.83 2.17 -12.49
CA LEU A 219 -9.00 1.79 -13.28
C LEU A 219 -8.55 1.44 -14.69
N PHE A 220 -9.16 0.42 -15.29
CA PHE A 220 -8.83 0.04 -16.65
C PHE A 220 -9.99 -0.65 -17.37
N GLU A 221 -9.98 -0.47 -18.68
CA GLU A 221 -10.76 -1.23 -19.64
C GLU A 221 -9.82 -1.64 -20.79
N GLY A 222 -9.80 -2.92 -21.16
CA GLY A 222 -8.91 -3.43 -22.21
C GLY A 222 -9.37 -3.16 -23.62
N ARG A 223 -10.59 -2.65 -23.81
CA ARG A 223 -11.23 -2.64 -25.12
C ARG A 223 -10.73 -1.50 -26.00
N THR A 224 -10.12 -1.88 -27.10
CA THR A 224 -9.50 -0.96 -28.06
C THR A 224 -10.49 -0.29 -29.03
N THR A 225 -11.79 -0.55 -28.87
CA THR A 225 -12.84 -0.01 -29.74
C THR A 225 -13.75 0.99 -29.06
N ASP A 226 -13.74 1.06 -27.73
CA ASP A 226 -14.52 2.03 -26.97
C ASP A 226 -13.74 3.33 -26.90
N GLN A 227 -14.39 4.43 -27.32
CA GLN A 227 -13.69 5.69 -27.55
C GLN A 227 -13.37 6.45 -26.26
N SER A 228 -14.08 6.17 -25.18
CA SER A 228 -13.90 6.82 -23.89
C SER A 228 -14.58 6.01 -22.79
N GLN A 229 -13.95 5.87 -21.63
CA GLN A 229 -14.58 5.36 -20.41
C GLN A 229 -14.13 6.22 -19.25
N VAL A 230 -15.07 6.95 -18.63
CA VAL A 230 -14.75 7.96 -17.60
C VAL A 230 -15.56 7.71 -16.35
N ALA A 231 -15.05 8.21 -15.24
CA ALA A 231 -15.70 8.09 -13.95
C ALA A 231 -15.39 9.26 -13.04
N ARG A 232 -16.07 9.25 -11.89
CA ARG A 232 -15.73 10.06 -10.73
C ARG A 232 -15.17 9.15 -9.65
N LEU A 233 -14.04 9.51 -9.08
CA LEU A 233 -13.40 8.77 -8.01
C LEU A 233 -13.03 9.74 -6.88
N TRP A 234 -13.47 9.46 -5.65
CA TRP A 234 -13.24 10.36 -4.52
C TRP A 234 -13.31 9.65 -3.18
N VAL A 235 -12.88 10.36 -2.13
CA VAL A 235 -13.01 9.95 -0.74
C VAL A 235 -14.11 10.79 -0.09
N GLY A 236 -15.05 10.13 0.57
CA GLY A 236 -16.19 10.80 1.19
C GLY A 236 -16.91 9.93 2.22
N ASP A 237 -17.80 10.56 2.98
CA ASP A 237 -18.65 9.85 3.92
C ASP A 237 -19.84 9.12 3.22
N ALA A 238 -20.71 8.49 4.02
CA ALA A 238 -21.90 7.79 3.51
C ALA A 238 -22.91 8.71 2.79
N SER A 239 -22.81 10.04 2.97
CA SER A 239 -23.61 11.03 2.24
C SER A 239 -22.94 11.51 0.95
N ARG A 240 -21.83 10.87 0.54
CA ARG A 240 -21.03 11.21 -0.64
C ARG A 240 -20.45 12.62 -0.55
N SER A 241 -19.98 13.02 0.63
CA SER A 241 -19.24 14.29 0.74
C SER A 241 -18.02 14.30 -0.20
N ASN A 242 -17.66 15.48 -0.70
CA ASN A 242 -16.58 15.70 -1.69
C ASN A 242 -16.80 15.08 -3.07
N GLU A 243 -18.00 14.59 -3.38
CA GLU A 243 -18.33 14.07 -4.71
C GLU A 243 -18.02 15.10 -5.81
N PRO A 244 -17.16 14.76 -6.79
CA PRO A 244 -16.81 15.66 -7.89
C PRO A 244 -18.02 15.98 -8.77
N ALA A 245 -18.12 17.22 -9.23
CA ALA A 245 -19.20 17.64 -10.14
C ALA A 245 -19.01 17.14 -11.58
N GLN A 246 -17.80 16.71 -11.96
CA GLN A 246 -17.41 16.29 -13.31
C GLN A 246 -16.47 15.08 -13.20
N PRO A 247 -16.36 14.24 -14.25
CA PRO A 247 -15.39 13.14 -14.27
C PRO A 247 -13.98 13.65 -13.99
N ASN A 248 -13.26 12.95 -13.11
CA ASN A 248 -11.89 13.30 -12.69
C ASN A 248 -10.87 12.20 -12.96
N THR A 249 -11.28 11.06 -13.50
CA THR A 249 -10.37 9.94 -13.79
C THR A 249 -9.58 10.13 -15.08
N GLY A 250 -10.08 10.95 -16.02
CA GLY A 250 -9.69 10.80 -17.42
C GLY A 250 -10.28 9.53 -18.04
N SER A 251 -10.04 9.30 -19.34
CA SER A 251 -10.47 8.06 -19.97
C SER A 251 -9.55 6.91 -19.58
N PHE A 252 -10.12 5.80 -19.10
CA PHE A 252 -9.41 4.55 -18.84
C PHE A 252 -9.69 3.45 -19.89
N SER A 253 -10.29 3.84 -21.03
CA SER A 253 -10.55 2.95 -22.16
C SER A 253 -9.28 2.46 -22.83
N GLY A 254 -9.34 1.34 -23.56
CA GLY A 254 -8.22 0.86 -24.38
C GLY A 254 -7.86 1.79 -25.57
N VAL A 255 -8.57 2.89 -25.75
CA VAL A 255 -8.22 3.97 -26.69
C VAL A 255 -7.57 5.13 -25.93
N GLY A 256 -6.25 5.24 -26.04
CA GLY A 256 -5.46 6.34 -25.50
C GLY A 256 -5.46 7.59 -26.39
N PRO A 257 -4.70 8.64 -26.01
CA PRO A 257 -4.63 9.90 -26.76
C PRO A 257 -4.05 9.73 -28.17
N ASP A 258 -3.25 8.69 -28.41
CA ASP A 258 -2.64 8.36 -29.70
C ASP A 258 -3.46 7.33 -30.51
N GLY A 259 -4.62 6.90 -29.99
CA GLY A 259 -5.51 5.91 -30.59
C GLY A 259 -5.58 4.59 -29.82
N PRO A 260 -6.14 3.54 -30.44
CA PRO A 260 -6.27 2.22 -29.85
C PRO A 260 -4.91 1.62 -29.41
N ASP A 261 -4.82 1.17 -28.16
CA ASP A 261 -3.65 0.53 -27.58
C ASP A 261 -4.03 -0.86 -26.99
N PRO A 262 -3.56 -1.97 -27.57
CA PRO A 262 -3.82 -3.32 -27.06
C PRO A 262 -3.33 -3.57 -25.63
N GLU A 263 -2.34 -2.79 -25.16
CA GLU A 263 -1.87 -2.82 -23.78
C GLU A 263 -2.80 -2.04 -22.83
N GLY A 264 -3.82 -1.36 -23.36
CA GLY A 264 -4.78 -0.54 -22.61
C GLY A 264 -4.24 0.82 -22.20
N PHE A 265 -5.09 1.66 -21.61
CA PHE A 265 -4.71 3.00 -21.14
C PHE A 265 -5.23 3.25 -19.71
N PRO A 266 -4.70 2.54 -18.70
CA PRO A 266 -5.20 2.61 -17.33
C PRO A 266 -5.05 4.02 -16.75
N GLN A 267 -5.95 4.39 -15.85
CA GLN A 267 -5.86 5.63 -15.07
C GLN A 267 -5.63 5.30 -13.61
N THR A 268 -4.58 5.88 -13.02
CA THR A 268 -4.26 5.73 -11.60
C THR A 268 -4.43 7.07 -10.89
N LEU A 269 -5.20 7.07 -9.81
CA LEU A 269 -5.38 8.21 -8.93
C LEU A 269 -4.80 7.87 -7.56
N VAL A 270 -4.21 8.87 -6.92
CA VAL A 270 -3.67 8.76 -5.56
C VAL A 270 -4.67 9.40 -4.60
N LEU A 271 -5.11 8.65 -3.59
CA LEU A 271 -6.13 9.07 -2.65
C LEU A 271 -5.66 8.83 -1.22
N ASP A 272 -5.89 9.81 -0.34
CA ASP A 272 -5.70 9.67 1.10
C ASP A 272 -7.05 9.32 1.74
N ILE A 273 -7.12 8.16 2.38
CA ILE A 273 -8.32 7.62 3.03
C ILE A 273 -8.14 7.71 4.54
N SER A 274 -9.11 8.31 5.23
CA SER A 274 -9.14 8.36 6.69
C SER A 274 -10.02 7.23 7.26
N ALA A 275 -9.85 6.95 8.55
CA ALA A 275 -10.66 5.94 9.23
C ALA A 275 -12.16 6.24 9.10
N GLY A 276 -12.92 5.30 8.56
CA GLY A 276 -14.37 5.40 8.39
C GLY A 276 -14.83 6.21 7.18
N ASP A 277 -13.90 6.75 6.38
CA ASP A 277 -14.24 7.26 5.05
C ASP A 277 -14.44 6.11 4.07
N TYR A 278 -15.17 6.39 2.99
CA TYR A 278 -15.38 5.47 1.87
C TYR A 278 -14.58 5.94 0.66
N LEU A 279 -14.03 4.98 -0.07
CA LEU A 279 -13.62 5.19 -1.46
C LEU A 279 -14.86 5.03 -2.34
N TRP A 280 -15.23 6.10 -3.02
CA TRP A 280 -16.35 6.13 -3.95
C TRP A 280 -15.87 6.12 -5.39
N TYR A 281 -16.51 5.31 -6.21
CA TYR A 281 -16.36 5.29 -7.66
C TYR A 281 -17.74 5.37 -8.31
N ALA A 282 -17.95 6.36 -9.17
CA ALA A 282 -19.15 6.46 -10.01
C ALA A 282 -18.77 6.19 -11.46
N HIS A 283 -19.12 5.01 -11.96
CA HIS A 283 -18.98 4.69 -13.38
C HIS A 283 -20.01 5.49 -14.17
N MET A 284 -19.57 6.22 -15.19
CA MET A 284 -20.45 7.06 -16.01
C MET A 284 -20.73 6.38 -17.34
N GLU A 285 -21.93 5.81 -17.46
CA GLU A 285 -22.36 5.10 -18.66
C GLU A 285 -22.43 6.04 -19.86
N ASP A 286 -21.92 5.60 -20.99
CA ASP A 286 -21.94 6.34 -22.27
C ASP A 286 -22.67 5.59 -23.40
N ASN A 287 -23.36 4.47 -23.07
CA ASN A 287 -23.96 3.55 -24.04
C ASN A 287 -22.91 2.75 -24.86
N SER A 288 -21.72 2.56 -24.29
CA SER A 288 -20.61 1.79 -24.85
C SER A 288 -19.70 1.30 -23.72
N GLY A 289 -18.98 0.21 -23.96
CA GLY A 289 -17.95 -0.28 -23.02
C GLY A 289 -18.44 -0.50 -21.59
N GLY A 290 -17.52 -0.33 -20.65
CA GLY A 290 -17.76 -0.45 -19.20
C GLY A 290 -16.45 -0.42 -18.44
N ILE A 291 -16.40 -1.07 -17.28
CA ILE A 291 -15.17 -1.26 -16.49
C ILE A 291 -14.71 -2.72 -16.54
N SER A 292 -13.43 -2.95 -16.83
CA SER A 292 -12.83 -4.29 -16.82
C SER A 292 -12.29 -4.69 -15.45
N GLY A 293 -11.64 -3.76 -14.76
CA GLY A 293 -11.11 -4.04 -13.43
C GLY A 293 -10.66 -2.81 -12.67
N MET A 294 -10.38 -3.04 -11.39
CA MET A 294 -9.89 -2.03 -10.47
C MET A 294 -8.80 -2.64 -9.57
N ILE A 295 -7.70 -1.91 -9.40
CA ILE A 295 -6.69 -2.20 -8.38
C ILE A 295 -6.77 -1.12 -7.31
N ILE A 296 -6.84 -1.51 -6.05
CA ILE A 296 -6.70 -0.61 -4.90
C ILE A 296 -5.48 -1.08 -4.13
N ARG A 297 -4.39 -0.32 -4.21
CA ARG A 297 -3.12 -0.69 -3.61
C ARG A 297 -2.70 0.37 -2.61
N ALA A 298 -2.58 -0.01 -1.35
CA ALA A 298 -1.92 0.82 -0.36
C ALA A 298 -0.51 1.10 -0.85
N VAL A 299 -0.15 2.38 -0.89
CA VAL A 299 1.23 2.77 -1.13
C VAL A 299 1.87 2.95 0.23
N SER A 300 3.05 2.36 0.41
CA SER A 300 3.97 2.86 1.43
C SER A 300 4.06 4.34 1.20
N SER A 301 3.66 5.16 2.18
CA SER A 301 3.75 6.61 2.08
C SER A 301 5.18 6.95 1.64
N SER A 302 5.36 7.26 0.36
CA SER A 302 6.67 7.55 -0.18
C SER A 302 7.05 8.92 0.37
N GLY A 303 7.67 8.94 1.55
CA GLY A 303 8.20 10.16 2.15
C GLY A 303 7.27 10.91 3.09
N GLY A 304 6.52 10.23 3.97
CA GLY A 304 6.71 10.63 5.36
C GLY A 304 8.16 10.27 5.66
N GLU A 305 9.05 11.26 5.83
CA GLU A 305 10.37 10.93 6.38
C GLU A 305 10.10 10.07 7.62
N SER A 306 10.52 8.79 7.62
CA SER A 306 10.59 8.02 8.85
C SER A 306 11.25 8.95 9.84
N GLY A 307 10.49 9.33 10.86
CA GLY A 307 10.86 10.43 11.72
C GLY A 307 12.28 10.19 12.22
N ASN A 308 13.16 11.15 12.01
CA ASN A 308 14.54 10.99 12.46
C ASN A 308 14.74 11.82 13.71
N ILE A 309 15.19 11.22 14.81
CA ILE A 309 15.81 11.99 15.89
C ILE A 309 17.19 12.40 15.42
N SER A 310 17.33 13.67 15.06
CA SER A 310 18.55 14.25 14.51
C SER A 310 19.52 14.73 15.58
N SER A 311 19.01 15.08 16.78
CA SER A 311 19.87 15.38 17.92
C SER A 311 19.18 15.12 19.27
N VAL A 312 19.99 14.75 20.27
CA VAL A 312 19.61 14.72 21.69
C VAL A 312 20.69 15.43 22.49
N ALA A 313 20.33 16.49 23.21
CA ALA A 313 21.27 17.32 23.97
C ALA A 313 20.74 17.68 25.35
N LEU A 314 21.65 18.05 26.26
CA LEU A 314 21.29 18.65 27.54
C LEU A 314 21.45 20.17 27.45
N ALA A 315 20.39 20.91 27.72
CA ALA A 315 20.40 22.38 27.77
C ALA A 315 19.48 22.90 28.88
N ASP A 316 19.99 23.83 29.69
CA ASP A 316 19.24 24.52 30.75
C ASP A 316 18.44 23.60 31.72
N GLY A 317 18.99 22.42 32.02
CA GLY A 317 18.35 21.45 32.92
C GLY A 317 17.27 20.59 32.26
N ASN A 318 17.21 20.57 30.93
CA ASN A 318 16.30 19.74 30.16
C ASN A 318 17.06 18.86 29.14
N VAL A 319 16.44 17.75 28.76
CA VAL A 319 16.76 17.01 27.53
C VAL A 319 16.05 17.71 26.37
N VAL A 320 16.80 18.05 25.32
CA VAL A 320 16.30 18.66 24.09
C VAL A 320 16.46 17.66 22.97
N ILE A 321 15.37 17.36 22.26
CA ILE A 321 15.28 16.36 21.19
C ILE A 321 14.90 17.08 19.90
N GLU A 322 15.81 17.15 18.93
CA GLU A 322 15.50 17.60 17.57
C GLU A 322 15.11 16.38 16.74
N TYR A 323 13.97 16.48 16.06
CA TYR A 323 13.47 15.42 15.21
C TYR A 323 12.71 15.93 13.97
N THR A 324 12.54 15.05 13.00
CA THR A 324 11.51 15.15 11.93
C THR A 324 10.46 14.07 12.15
N GLY A 325 9.30 14.18 11.51
CA GLY A 325 8.18 13.25 11.70
C GLY A 325 7.41 13.46 13.02
N THR A 326 6.76 12.41 13.50
CA THR A 326 5.93 12.36 14.71
C THR A 326 6.75 11.83 15.88
N LEU A 327 6.87 12.60 16.96
CA LEU A 327 7.54 12.13 18.17
C LEU A 327 6.59 11.24 18.97
N LYS A 328 7.06 10.04 19.33
CA LYS A 328 6.34 9.11 20.20
C LYS A 328 7.15 8.80 21.44
N SER A 329 6.49 8.44 22.54
CA SER A 329 7.16 8.10 23.80
C SER A 329 6.61 6.85 24.49
N SER A 330 7.43 6.28 25.38
CA SER A 330 7.07 5.12 26.21
C SER A 330 7.84 5.08 27.53
N ASP A 331 7.22 4.53 28.58
CA ASP A 331 7.91 4.19 29.82
C ASP A 331 8.76 2.91 29.71
N SER A 332 8.65 2.17 28.60
CA SER A 332 9.38 0.93 28.33
C SER A 332 10.15 1.00 27.01
N VAL A 333 11.40 0.53 27.00
CA VAL A 333 12.23 0.50 25.78
C VAL A 333 11.60 -0.32 24.65
N THR A 334 10.77 -1.31 25.00
CA THR A 334 10.08 -2.19 24.05
C THR A 334 8.70 -1.68 23.62
N GLY A 335 8.29 -0.48 24.07
CA GLY A 335 6.96 0.05 23.83
C GLY A 335 5.88 -0.55 24.75
N PRO A 336 4.59 -0.29 24.47
CA PRO A 336 4.06 0.44 23.30
C PRO A 336 4.50 1.91 23.29
N TYR A 337 4.65 2.49 22.09
CA TYR A 337 4.99 3.91 21.90
C TYR A 337 3.74 4.66 21.44
N ASP A 338 3.38 5.70 22.18
CA ASP A 338 2.22 6.55 21.90
C ASP A 338 2.68 7.94 21.43
N ASP A 339 1.89 8.60 20.58
CA ASP A 339 2.17 9.95 20.12
C ASP A 339 2.31 10.93 21.29
N VAL A 340 3.37 11.74 21.26
CA VAL A 340 3.54 12.84 22.22
C VAL A 340 2.61 13.99 21.81
N PRO A 341 1.57 14.31 22.59
CA PRO A 341 0.54 15.25 22.15
C PRO A 341 1.11 16.64 21.88
N ALA A 342 0.83 17.17 20.69
CA ALA A 342 1.25 18.51 20.25
C ALA A 342 2.77 18.78 20.34
N ALA A 343 3.59 17.74 20.24
CA ALA A 343 5.04 17.88 20.20
C ALA A 343 5.48 18.63 18.92
N THR A 344 6.41 19.57 19.08
CA THR A 344 7.10 20.25 17.98
C THR A 344 8.60 20.15 18.19
N SER A 345 9.37 19.95 17.11
CA SER A 345 10.83 19.93 17.16
C SER A 345 11.41 21.35 17.31
N PRO A 346 12.36 21.59 18.23
CA PRO A 346 12.85 20.65 19.25
C PRO A 346 11.85 20.42 20.38
N PHE A 347 11.67 19.17 20.80
CA PHE A 347 10.91 18.82 22.00
C PHE A 347 11.81 18.86 23.23
N THR A 348 11.26 19.24 24.38
CA THR A 348 12.05 19.45 25.61
C THR A 348 11.39 18.76 26.79
N VAL A 349 12.19 17.99 27.54
CA VAL A 349 11.77 17.23 28.72
C VAL A 349 12.64 17.58 29.93
N PRO A 350 12.07 17.93 31.10
CA PRO A 350 12.87 18.17 32.30
C PRO A 350 13.64 16.93 32.74
N VAL A 351 14.92 17.08 33.10
CA VAL A 351 15.74 15.95 33.61
C VAL A 351 15.26 15.43 34.98
N THR A 352 14.30 16.11 35.61
CA THR A 352 13.66 15.69 36.87
C THR A 352 12.44 14.80 36.67
N GLN A 353 12.01 14.56 35.44
CA GLN A 353 10.92 13.64 35.11
C GLN A 353 11.37 12.18 35.27
N ALA A 354 10.40 11.25 35.35
CA ALA A 354 10.68 9.83 35.25
C ALA A 354 11.34 9.48 33.91
N ALA A 355 12.13 8.40 33.88
CA ALA A 355 12.78 7.96 32.65
C ALA A 355 11.75 7.56 31.60
N GLU A 356 11.95 8.00 30.36
CA GLU A 356 11.04 7.84 29.23
C GLU A 356 11.88 7.62 27.96
N PHE A 357 11.38 6.81 27.04
CA PHE A 357 12.00 6.49 25.76
C PHE A 357 11.27 7.23 24.64
N PHE A 358 12.02 7.73 23.65
CA PHE A 358 11.47 8.48 22.52
C PHE A 358 11.89 7.85 21.21
N ILE A 359 10.96 7.83 20.25
CA ILE A 359 11.22 7.51 18.83
C ILE A 359 10.60 8.62 17.97
N ALA A 360 11.03 8.71 16.73
CA ALA A 360 10.38 9.54 15.73
C ALA A 360 9.91 8.62 14.58
N ASP A 361 8.68 8.84 14.11
CA ASP A 361 8.02 8.06 13.06
C ASP A 361 7.53 8.94 11.92
#